data_AF-A0AA42Y2Y4-F1
#
_entry.id   AF-A0AA42Y2Y4-F1
#
_cell.length_a   1.000
_cell.length_b   1.000
_cell.length_c   1.000
_cell.angle_alpha   90.00
_cell.angle_beta   90.00
_cell.angle_gamma   90.00
#
_symmetry.space_group_name_H-M   'P 1'
#
loop_
_entity.id
_entity.type
_entity.pdbx_description
1 polymer ?
#
loop_
_entity_poly.entity_id
_entity_poly.type
_entity_poly.pdbx_seq_one_letter_code
_entity_poly.pdbx_strand_id
1 'polypeptide(L)'
;MAAKLTADPDTRIIEITEAPVAGLLSLVVETDIYSDLKEDWLAGATLHPLRFPLSSQGEFKTPATQIGPYVFINNAEGWRILPYDADHELTIIGNLVPNDLTVPLYLSRATRTILVRSEESAQALTVLVDGAGGGLTLSEFLALKDA
;
A
#
# COMPACT_ATOMS: atom_id res chain seq x y z
N MET A 1 16.19 4.40 9.11
CA MET A 1 16.61 5.42 8.13
C MET A 1 16.27 6.81 8.71
N ALA A 2 16.49 7.93 8.01
CA ALA A 2 15.87 9.18 8.45
C ALA A 2 14.39 9.11 8.07
N ALA A 3 13.48 9.12 9.05
CA ALA A 3 12.05 8.94 8.81
C ALA A 3 11.51 10.05 7.89
N LYS A 4 10.95 9.66 6.75
CA LYS A 4 10.37 10.58 5.74
C LYS A 4 8.89 10.82 5.94
N LEU A 5 8.29 10.05 6.84
CA LEU A 5 6.87 9.97 7.07
C LEU A 5 6.60 9.50 8.49
N THR A 6 5.49 9.95 9.04
CA THR A 6 5.03 9.63 10.39
C THR A 6 3.58 9.14 10.34
N ALA A 7 3.24 8.16 11.18
CA ALA A 7 1.87 7.72 11.33
C ALA A 7 1.29 8.17 12.67
N ASP A 8 0.15 8.85 12.61
CA ASP A 8 -0.67 9.12 13.78
C ASP A 8 -1.73 8.01 13.93
N PRO A 9 -1.63 7.14 14.96
CA PRO A 9 -2.57 6.04 15.17
C PRO A 9 -3.96 6.50 15.66
N ASP A 10 -4.08 7.70 16.21
CA ASP A 10 -5.33 8.23 16.73
C ASP A 10 -6.18 8.80 15.59
N THR A 11 -5.55 9.57 14.70
CA THR A 11 -6.22 10.13 13.52
C THR A 11 -6.20 9.20 12.31
N ARG A 12 -5.38 8.14 12.35
CA ARG A 12 -5.16 7.18 11.25
C ARG A 12 -4.64 7.88 9.99
N ILE A 13 -3.75 8.84 10.17
CA ILE A 13 -3.16 9.61 9.08
C ILE A 13 -1.67 9.30 9.00
N ILE A 14 -1.20 8.98 7.80
CA ILE A 14 0.21 8.88 7.46
C ILE A 14 0.60 10.23 6.87
N GLU A 15 1.30 11.06 7.62
CA GLU A 15 1.77 12.36 7.17
C GLU A 15 3.18 12.26 6.59
N ILE A 16 3.36 12.81 5.39
CA ILE A 16 4.66 12.95 4.75
C ILE A 16 5.38 14.16 5.35
N THR A 17 6.51 13.93 6.01
CA THR A 17 7.33 14.97 6.67
C THR A 17 8.53 15.39 5.85
N GLU A 18 8.92 14.60 4.84
CA GLU A 18 10.00 14.95 3.92
C GLU A 18 9.61 16.13 3.02
N ALA A 19 10.45 17.16 3.03
CA ALA A 19 10.26 18.33 2.20
C ALA A 19 10.60 18.04 0.73
N PRO A 20 9.79 18.51 -0.24
CA PRO A 20 10.07 18.31 -1.65
C PRO A 20 11.35 19.05 -2.07
N VAL A 21 12.19 18.39 -2.88
CA VAL A 21 13.41 18.95 -3.45
C VAL A 21 13.11 19.41 -4.87
N ALA A 22 13.29 20.71 -5.14
CA ALA A 22 12.95 21.32 -6.43
C ALA A 22 11.47 21.15 -6.86
N GLY A 23 10.55 20.99 -5.91
CA GLY A 23 9.12 20.77 -6.18
C GLY A 23 8.76 19.32 -6.51
N LEU A 24 9.70 18.39 -6.39
CA LEU A 24 9.46 16.95 -6.52
C LEU A 24 9.71 16.24 -5.20
N LEU A 25 8.90 15.23 -4.92
CA LEU A 25 9.09 14.30 -3.82
C LEU A 25 8.87 12.88 -4.33
N SER A 26 9.85 12.00 -4.13
CA SER A 26 9.79 10.59 -4.54
C SER A 26 9.85 9.69 -3.32
N LEU A 27 8.83 8.85 -3.15
CA LEU A 27 8.76 7.85 -2.09
C LEU A 27 8.74 6.45 -2.69
N VAL A 28 9.62 5.57 -2.19
CA VAL A 28 9.63 4.15 -2.52
C VAL A 28 8.75 3.41 -1.51
N VAL A 29 7.77 2.65 -2.00
CA VAL A 29 6.75 2.01 -1.15
C VAL A 29 7.37 1.02 -0.15
N GLU A 30 8.31 0.19 -0.58
CA GLU A 30 8.93 -0.83 0.28
C GLU A 30 9.92 -0.22 1.29
N THR A 31 10.74 0.73 0.83
CA THR A 31 11.82 1.29 1.64
C THR A 31 11.38 2.49 2.46
N ASP A 32 10.72 3.47 1.85
CA ASP A 32 10.36 4.71 2.55
C ASP A 32 9.02 4.55 3.26
N ILE A 33 8.00 3.96 2.65
CA ILE A 33 6.65 3.87 3.26
C ILE A 33 6.57 2.70 4.26
N TYR A 34 6.88 1.48 3.83
CA TYR A 34 6.73 0.30 4.68
C TYR A 34 7.79 0.23 5.78
N SER A 35 9.07 0.47 5.46
CA SER A 35 10.14 0.38 6.46
C SER A 35 10.07 1.50 7.50
N ASP A 36 9.87 2.77 7.11
CA ASP A 36 9.83 3.86 8.09
C ASP A 36 8.61 3.73 9.01
N LEU A 37 7.44 3.37 8.48
CA LEU A 37 6.25 3.12 9.31
C LEU A 37 6.44 1.92 10.23
N LYS A 38 7.18 0.90 9.80
CA LYS A 38 7.50 -0.25 10.65
C LYS A 38 8.50 0.12 11.74
N GLU A 39 9.51 0.94 11.44
CA GLU A 39 10.45 1.48 12.44
C GLU A 39 9.71 2.35 13.46
N ASP A 40 8.82 3.25 13.02
CA ASP A 40 7.99 4.10 13.88
C ASP A 40 7.04 3.27 14.78
N TRP A 41 6.38 2.27 14.18
CA TRP A 41 5.53 1.32 14.91
C TRP A 41 6.30 0.48 15.95
N LEU A 42 7.53 0.07 15.64
CA LEU A 42 8.41 -0.67 16.57
C LEU A 42 8.97 0.23 17.69
N ALA A 43 9.20 1.51 17.41
CA ALA A 43 9.76 2.49 18.35
C ALA A 43 8.71 3.06 19.32
N GLY A 44 7.42 3.01 18.98
CA GLY A 44 6.32 3.40 19.85
C GLY A 44 6.33 2.63 21.18
N ALA A 45 6.39 3.35 22.31
CA ALA A 45 6.44 2.77 23.66
C ALA A 45 5.26 1.84 24.01
N THR A 46 4.18 1.94 23.23
CA THR A 46 3.10 0.96 23.17
C THR A 46 3.12 0.40 21.77
N LEU A 47 3.77 -0.75 21.56
CA LEU A 47 3.60 -1.53 20.31
C LEU A 47 2.10 -1.57 20.05
N HIS A 48 1.61 -0.96 18.96
CA HIS A 48 0.20 -0.91 18.63
C HIS A 48 -0.12 -2.12 17.73
N PRO A 49 -0.16 -3.36 18.26
CA PRO A 49 0.14 -4.55 17.49
C PRO A 49 -0.98 -4.90 16.50
N LEU A 50 -2.14 -4.27 16.68
CA LEU A 50 -3.39 -4.48 15.96
C LEU A 50 -3.73 -3.31 15.02
N ARG A 51 -2.82 -2.34 14.85
CA ARG A 51 -3.10 -1.07 14.15
C ARG A 51 -2.09 -0.73 13.06
N PHE A 52 -1.16 -1.64 12.74
CA PHE A 52 -0.21 -1.37 11.67
C PHE A 52 -0.98 -1.12 10.35
N PRO A 53 -0.82 0.06 9.71
CA PRO A 53 -1.67 0.48 8.60
C PRO A 53 -1.45 -0.30 7.31
N LEU A 54 -0.34 -1.03 7.23
CA LEU A 54 0.11 -1.68 6.01
C LEU A 54 0.13 -3.20 6.16
N SER A 55 -0.29 -3.90 5.12
CA SER A 55 0.05 -5.31 4.96
C SER A 55 0.85 -5.49 3.68
N SER A 56 1.97 -6.19 3.78
CA SER A 56 2.76 -6.58 2.61
C SER A 56 2.33 -7.97 2.16
N GLN A 57 1.90 -8.12 0.91
CA GLN A 57 1.72 -9.42 0.28
C GLN A 57 2.72 -9.53 -0.88
N GLY A 58 3.62 -10.49 -0.78
CA GLY A 58 4.62 -10.79 -1.79
C GLY A 58 5.23 -12.12 -1.44
N GLU A 59 4.77 -13.18 -2.10
CA GLU A 59 5.31 -14.51 -1.86
C GLU A 59 6.56 -14.75 -2.72
N PHE A 60 7.54 -15.43 -2.12
CA PHE A 60 8.54 -16.14 -2.89
C PHE A 60 7.83 -17.25 -3.66
N LYS A 61 7.80 -17.15 -4.99
CA LYS A 61 7.30 -18.25 -5.81
C LYS A 61 8.32 -19.41 -5.81
N THR A 62 9.60 -19.09 -5.68
CA THR A 62 10.75 -19.98 -5.45
C THR A 62 11.88 -19.21 -4.74
N PRO A 63 12.93 -19.86 -4.20
CA PRO A 63 14.11 -19.18 -3.63
C PRO A 63 14.84 -18.23 -4.59
N ALA A 64 14.57 -18.31 -5.90
CA ALA A 64 15.21 -17.53 -6.95
C ALA A 64 14.24 -16.58 -7.68
N THR A 65 12.97 -16.49 -7.25
CA THR A 65 11.97 -15.63 -7.91
C THR A 65 11.16 -14.88 -6.87
N GLN A 66 11.38 -13.56 -6.83
CA GLN A 66 10.60 -12.63 -6.03
C GLN A 66 9.49 -12.04 -6.91
N ILE A 67 8.25 -12.15 -6.47
CA ILE A 67 7.15 -11.36 -7.03
C ILE A 67 7.26 -9.97 -6.41
N GLY A 68 7.05 -8.91 -7.20
CA GLY A 68 7.08 -7.54 -6.68
C GLY A 68 6.15 -7.40 -5.47
N PRO A 69 6.62 -6.88 -4.33
CA PRO A 69 5.80 -6.80 -3.12
C PRO A 69 4.65 -5.82 -3.33
N TYR A 70 3.44 -6.28 -3.05
CA TYR A 70 2.26 -5.42 -2.93
C TYR A 70 2.15 -4.94 -1.49
N VAL A 71 1.99 -3.63 -1.31
CA VAL A 71 1.71 -3.05 -0.01
C VAL A 71 0.28 -2.53 -0.02
N PHE A 72 -0.55 -3.10 0.84
CA PHE A 72 -1.93 -2.73 1.00
C PHE A 72 -2.10 -1.78 2.18
N ILE A 73 -2.69 -0.62 1.95
CA ILE A 73 -3.12 0.29 3.03
C ILE A 73 -4.50 -0.12 3.52
N ASN A 74 -4.67 -0.27 4.83
CA ASN A 74 -5.95 -0.55 5.47
C ASN A 74 -6.84 0.71 5.53
N ASN A 75 -7.18 1.22 4.35
CA ASN A 75 -7.98 2.42 4.17
C ASN A 75 -9.45 2.21 4.55
N ALA A 76 -9.94 0.96 4.61
CA ALA A 76 -11.23 0.58 5.18
C ALA A 76 -11.34 0.92 6.67
N GLU A 77 -10.24 0.80 7.42
CA GLU A 77 -10.14 1.30 8.80
C GLU A 77 -9.91 2.80 8.87
N GLY A 78 -9.92 3.54 7.75
CA GLY A 78 -9.76 4.98 7.74
C GLY A 78 -8.33 5.47 7.61
N TRP A 79 -7.36 4.58 7.38
CA TRP A 79 -5.98 5.01 7.10
C TRP A 79 -5.87 5.78 5.78
N ARG A 80 -5.19 6.92 5.82
CA ARG A 80 -4.99 7.81 4.66
C ARG A 80 -3.58 8.37 4.63
N ILE A 81 -3.10 8.69 3.43
CA ILE A 81 -1.87 9.46 3.25
C ILE A 81 -2.21 10.93 3.14
N LEU A 82 -1.56 11.74 3.97
CA LEU A 82 -1.59 13.20 3.92
C LEU A 82 -0.26 13.70 3.33
N PRO A 83 -0.29 14.31 2.12
CA PRO A 83 0.93 14.82 1.52
C PRO A 83 1.53 16.02 2.27
N TYR A 84 2.80 16.29 1.97
CA TYR A 84 3.54 17.42 2.54
C TYR A 84 2.83 18.76 2.24
N ASP A 85 2.85 19.71 3.18
CA ASP A 85 2.14 21.00 3.05
C ASP A 85 2.88 22.02 2.16
N ALA A 86 3.10 21.66 0.90
CA ALA A 86 3.61 22.54 -0.14
C ALA A 86 3.06 22.13 -1.52
N ASP A 87 3.19 23.01 -2.51
CA ASP A 87 2.89 22.65 -3.90
C ASP A 87 4.05 21.80 -4.45
N HIS A 88 3.75 20.57 -4.88
CA HIS A 88 4.76 19.62 -5.37
C HIS A 88 4.17 18.49 -6.21
N GLU A 89 5.03 17.80 -6.96
CA GLU A 89 4.75 16.50 -7.57
C GLU A 89 5.21 15.39 -6.61
N LEU A 90 4.27 14.57 -6.13
CA LEU A 90 4.51 13.39 -5.31
C LEU A 90 4.56 12.16 -6.22
N THR A 91 5.74 11.55 -6.36
CA THR A 91 5.93 10.30 -7.09
C THR A 91 6.02 9.14 -6.10
N ILE A 92 5.14 8.16 -6.23
CA ILE A 92 5.12 6.93 -5.42
C ILE A 92 5.59 5.78 -6.30
N ILE A 93 6.73 5.21 -5.95
CA ILE A 93 7.39 4.15 -6.70
C ILE A 93 7.16 2.82 -5.99
N GLY A 94 6.42 1.93 -6.64
CA GLY A 94 6.05 0.62 -6.12
C GLY A 94 4.54 0.38 -6.07
N ASN A 95 4.16 -0.85 -5.71
CA ASN A 95 2.78 -1.30 -5.77
C ASN A 95 2.04 -0.95 -4.46
N LEU A 96 1.52 0.27 -4.38
CA LEU A 96 0.70 0.73 -3.26
C LEU A 96 -0.78 0.63 -3.60
N VAL A 97 -1.52 -0.21 -2.88
CA VAL A 97 -2.92 -0.50 -3.18
C VAL A 97 -3.82 -0.21 -1.97
N PRO A 98 -4.97 0.45 -2.12
CA PRO A 98 -5.97 0.51 -1.06
C PRO A 98 -6.68 -0.83 -0.88
N ASN A 99 -7.01 -1.21 0.36
CA ASN A 99 -7.82 -2.40 0.65
C ASN A 99 -9.29 -2.24 0.19
N ASP A 100 -9.82 -1.01 0.19
CA ASP A 100 -11.15 -0.65 -0.28
C ASP A 100 -11.07 0.42 -1.38
N LEU A 101 -11.43 0.08 -2.61
CA LEU A 101 -11.34 0.99 -3.76
C LEU A 101 -12.38 2.11 -3.73
N THR A 102 -13.42 2.02 -2.91
CA THR A 102 -14.45 3.07 -2.78
C THR A 102 -14.00 4.23 -1.90
N VAL A 103 -12.86 4.04 -1.23
CA VAL A 103 -12.37 4.91 -0.19
C VAL A 103 -11.06 5.57 -0.66
N PRO A 104 -10.98 6.92 -0.69
CA PRO A 104 -9.82 7.61 -1.24
C PRO A 104 -8.55 7.28 -0.44
N LEU A 105 -7.42 7.14 -1.13
CA LEU A 105 -6.13 6.85 -0.50
C LEU A 105 -5.44 8.10 0.07
N TYR A 106 -5.61 9.23 -0.62
CA TYR A 106 -4.94 10.50 -0.31
C TYR A 106 -5.95 11.52 0.24
N LEU A 107 -5.51 12.29 1.23
CA LEU A 107 -6.19 13.51 1.67
C LEU A 107 -5.71 14.71 0.86
N SER A 108 -6.61 15.64 0.55
CA SER A 108 -6.25 16.91 -0.07
C SER A 108 -5.93 17.97 0.98
N ARG A 109 -4.98 18.84 0.67
CA ARG A 109 -4.73 20.09 1.41
C ARG A 109 -5.49 21.20 0.68
N ALA A 110 -6.42 21.88 1.37
CA ALA A 110 -7.37 22.79 0.75
C ALA A 110 -6.75 23.97 -0.03
N THR A 111 -5.48 24.29 0.21
CA THR A 111 -4.77 25.43 -0.38
C THR A 111 -3.57 25.04 -1.25
N ARG A 112 -3.34 23.74 -1.48
CA ARG A 112 -2.15 23.24 -2.20
C ARG A 112 -2.53 22.45 -3.44
N THR A 113 -1.69 22.56 -4.46
CA THR A 113 -1.72 21.72 -5.64
C THR A 113 -0.68 20.63 -5.51
N ILE A 114 -1.13 19.39 -5.34
CA ILE A 114 -0.27 18.21 -5.23
C ILE A 114 -0.62 17.28 -6.39
N LEU A 115 0.37 17.00 -7.25
CA LEU A 115 0.21 16.04 -8.34
C LEU A 115 0.76 14.69 -7.89
N VAL A 116 -0.11 13.69 -7.76
CA VAL A 116 0.31 12.34 -7.36
C VAL A 116 0.54 11.49 -8.62
N ARG A 117 1.76 11.01 -8.79
CA ARG A 117 2.17 10.05 -9.82
C ARG A 117 2.46 8.71 -9.15
N SER A 118 1.75 7.66 -9.56
CA SER A 118 2.06 6.30 -9.13
C SER A 118 2.81 5.57 -10.22
N GLU A 119 3.98 5.00 -9.88
CA GLU A 119 4.79 4.16 -10.74
C GLU A 119 4.73 2.72 -10.21
N GLU A 120 3.85 1.91 -10.80
CA GLU A 120 3.72 0.50 -10.44
C GLU A 120 4.78 -0.35 -11.15
N SER A 121 5.28 -1.38 -10.47
CA SER A 121 6.32 -2.25 -11.02
C SER A 121 5.72 -3.19 -12.07
N ALA A 122 6.42 -3.42 -13.19
CA ALA A 122 6.02 -4.38 -14.22
C ALA A 122 5.99 -5.85 -13.75
N GLN A 123 6.51 -6.13 -12.54
CA GLN A 123 6.39 -7.43 -11.88
C GLN A 123 5.07 -7.58 -11.09
N ALA A 124 4.21 -6.55 -11.11
CA ALA A 124 2.85 -6.60 -10.61
C ALA A 124 2.05 -7.61 -11.44
N LEU A 125 1.77 -8.78 -10.88
CA LEU A 125 0.85 -9.74 -11.45
C LEU A 125 -0.59 -9.25 -11.24
N THR A 126 -1.19 -8.62 -12.25
CA THR A 126 -2.64 -8.39 -12.26
C THR A 126 -3.35 -9.73 -12.46
N VAL A 127 -3.82 -10.34 -11.38
CA VAL A 127 -4.80 -11.43 -11.48
C VAL A 127 -6.17 -10.78 -11.56
N LEU A 128 -6.67 -10.58 -12.78
CA LEU A 128 -8.11 -10.47 -12.98
C LEU A 128 -8.69 -11.84 -12.60
N VAL A 129 -9.28 -11.95 -11.42
CA VAL A 129 -10.31 -12.98 -11.19
C VAL A 129 -11.57 -12.47 -11.89
N ASP A 130 -11.51 -12.39 -13.22
CA ASP A 130 -12.73 -12.37 -13.99
C ASP A 130 -13.40 -13.72 -13.71
N GLY A 131 -14.63 -13.67 -13.20
CA GLY A 131 -15.42 -14.82 -12.80
C GLY A 131 -15.83 -15.68 -14.00
N ALA A 132 -14.85 -16.24 -14.71
CA ALA A 132 -15.01 -17.17 -15.83
C ALA A 132 -13.97 -18.31 -15.79
N GLY A 133 -13.26 -18.48 -14.67
CA GLY A 133 -12.52 -19.69 -14.38
C GLY A 133 -13.49 -20.77 -13.92
N GLY A 134 -14.00 -21.58 -14.85
CA GLY A 134 -14.89 -22.71 -14.58
C GLY A 134 -14.28 -23.69 -13.58
N GLY A 135 -14.56 -23.46 -12.30
CA GLY A 135 -14.56 -24.53 -11.30
C GLY A 135 -15.68 -25.51 -11.66
N LEU A 136 -15.41 -26.79 -11.48
CA LEU A 136 -16.41 -27.85 -11.67
C LEU A 136 -17.67 -27.47 -10.89
N THR A 137 -18.80 -27.44 -11.59
CA THR A 137 -20.10 -27.37 -10.94
C THR A 137 -20.23 -28.54 -9.96
N LEU A 138 -21.08 -28.40 -8.94
CA LEU A 138 -21.30 -29.47 -7.96
C LEU A 138 -21.63 -30.81 -8.64
N SER A 139 -22.34 -30.76 -9.77
CA SER A 139 -22.68 -31.90 -10.61
C SER A 139 -21.45 -32.58 -11.24
N GLU A 140 -20.48 -31.81 -11.71
CA GLU A 140 -19.24 -32.33 -12.29
C GLU A 140 -18.27 -32.86 -11.22
N PHE A 141 -18.26 -32.24 -10.03
CA PHE A 141 -17.53 -32.77 -8.87
C PHE A 141 -18.12 -34.11 -8.39
N LEU A 142 -19.46 -34.23 -8.34
CA LEU A 142 -20.11 -35.48 -7.97
C LEU A 142 -19.85 -36.60 -8.99
N ALA A 143 -19.84 -36.28 -10.29
CA ALA A 143 -19.50 -37.25 -11.34
C ALA A 143 -18.06 -37.78 -11.25
N LEU A 144 -17.11 -36.95 -10.79
CA LEU A 144 -15.71 -37.35 -10.57
C LEU A 144 -15.49 -38.10 -9.25
N LYS A 145 -16.35 -37.91 -8.26
CA LYS A 145 -16.25 -38.61 -6.96
C LYS A 145 -16.66 -40.08 -7.07
N ASP A 146 -17.59 -40.39 -7.97
CA ASP A 146 -18.15 -41.74 -8.14
C ASP A 146 -17.48 -42.53 -9.30
N ALA A 147 -16.40 -41.98 -9.89
CA ALA A 147 -15.54 -42.64 -10.88
C ALA A 147 -14.27 -43.22 -10.23
#